data_AF-A0A179FCE7-F1
#
_entry.id   AF-A0A179FCE7-F1
#
_cell.length_a   1.000
_cell.length_b   1.000
_cell.length_c   1.000
_cell.angle_alpha   90.00
_cell.angle_beta   90.00
_cell.angle_gamma   90.00
#
_symmetry.space_group_name_H-M   'P 1'
#
loop_
_entity.id
_entity.type
_entity.pdbx_description
1 polymer ?
#
loop_
_entity_poly.entity_id
_entity_poly.type
_entity_poly.pdbx_seq_one_letter_code
_entity_poly.pdbx_strand_id
1 'polypeptide(L)'
;MDMLNTTVGALNQTQDYFSVFEEVSKYNVNLNYFERLWAAWYMYMQNDTLATGIMSFVMHELVYFGRCLPFIIMDKIPYFQQYKIQSQKIPTLKEQWDCAAIVLISHFTAELPQIWFFHPIATYFGMDYGVPFPSLLKMFIQISILFVMEDTWHYWFHRALHYGPLYKAIHKMHHTYSAPFGLAAEYASPIETMLLGMGVVGSPIILLSVTGDLHLVTMYVWIILRLFQAIDAHSGYDFPWSLRHILPFWAGADHHDMHHEKFIGNYSSSFRWWDFFLDTEAGPEANKKRRERKLQAIKNAKKEN
;
A
#
# COMPACT_ATOMS: atom_id res chain seq x y z
N MET A 1 -17.02 -18.34 16.98
CA MET A 1 -18.25 -18.31 16.16
C MET A 1 -19.49 -18.90 16.83
N ASP A 2 -19.44 -19.47 18.04
CA ASP A 2 -20.59 -20.23 18.59
C ASP A 2 -21.45 -19.55 19.67
N MET A 3 -21.11 -18.34 20.14
CA MET A 3 -21.96 -17.61 21.12
C MET A 3 -22.81 -16.48 20.53
N LEU A 4 -22.59 -16.09 19.27
CA LEU A 4 -23.39 -15.04 18.62
C LEU A 4 -24.58 -15.59 17.82
N ASN A 5 -24.58 -16.89 17.49
CA ASN A 5 -25.60 -17.50 16.62
C ASN A 5 -26.92 -17.85 17.33
N THR A 6 -26.98 -17.87 18.66
CA THR A 6 -28.15 -18.40 19.38
C THR A 6 -29.09 -17.35 19.96
N THR A 7 -28.80 -16.05 19.85
CA THR A 7 -29.68 -14.99 20.39
C THR A 7 -30.16 -13.95 19.36
N VAL A 8 -29.69 -13.98 18.11
CA VAL A 8 -30.09 -12.99 17.09
C VAL A 8 -30.49 -13.65 15.76
N GLY A 9 -31.11 -14.83 15.81
CA GLY A 9 -31.55 -15.60 14.64
C GLY A 9 -32.85 -15.13 13.98
N ALA A 10 -33.34 -13.92 14.27
CA ALA A 10 -34.64 -13.44 13.75
C ALA A 10 -34.62 -11.97 13.29
N LEU A 11 -33.49 -11.49 12.74
CA LEU A 11 -33.48 -10.21 12.03
C LEU A 11 -34.06 -10.41 10.63
N ASN A 12 -35.29 -9.97 10.45
CA ASN A 12 -36.03 -10.01 9.19
C ASN A 12 -35.27 -9.24 8.09
N GLN A 13 -35.30 -9.73 6.84
CA GLN A 13 -34.64 -9.12 5.65
C GLN A 13 -35.08 -7.68 5.32
N THR A 14 -35.99 -7.11 6.10
CA THR A 14 -36.61 -5.79 5.91
C THR A 14 -36.11 -4.71 6.86
N GLN A 15 -35.15 -5.02 7.75
CA GLN A 15 -34.62 -4.01 8.68
C GLN A 15 -33.52 -3.16 8.04
N ASP A 16 -33.59 -1.84 8.26
CA ASP A 16 -32.52 -0.94 7.86
C ASP A 16 -31.26 -1.11 8.75
N TYR A 17 -30.13 -0.59 8.29
CA TYR A 17 -28.86 -0.72 9.00
C TYR A 17 -28.88 -0.15 10.42
N PHE A 18 -29.57 0.97 10.65
CA PHE A 18 -29.60 1.62 11.96
C PHE A 18 -30.44 0.82 12.95
N SER A 19 -31.53 0.20 12.51
CA SER A 19 -32.29 -0.76 13.30
C SER A 19 -31.41 -1.94 13.76
N VAL A 20 -30.58 -2.49 12.85
CA VAL A 20 -29.62 -3.57 13.20
C VAL A 20 -28.56 -3.06 14.20
N PHE A 21 -28.02 -1.86 13.98
CA PHE A 21 -27.03 -1.25 14.86
C PHE A 21 -27.57 -0.98 16.28
N GLU A 22 -28.81 -0.51 16.40
CA GLU A 22 -29.48 -0.33 17.68
C GLU A 22 -29.61 -1.66 18.42
N GLU A 23 -30.02 -2.73 17.73
CA GLU A 23 -30.16 -4.06 18.32
C GLU A 23 -28.80 -4.62 18.78
N VAL A 24 -27.77 -4.53 17.93
CA VAL A 24 -26.39 -4.89 18.30
C VAL A 24 -25.94 -4.11 19.54
N SER A 25 -26.25 -2.82 19.59
CA SER A 25 -25.86 -1.94 20.69
C SER A 25 -26.55 -2.25 22.02
N LYS A 26 -27.78 -2.79 21.99
CA LYS A 26 -28.51 -3.21 23.20
C LYS A 26 -27.85 -4.40 23.89
N TYR A 27 -27.39 -5.39 23.12
CA TYR A 27 -26.84 -6.63 23.68
C TYR A 27 -25.32 -6.64 23.84
N ASN A 28 -24.59 -5.77 23.13
CA ASN A 28 -23.13 -5.72 23.15
C ASN A 28 -22.59 -4.46 23.82
N VAL A 29 -23.09 -4.17 25.03
CA VAL A 29 -22.75 -2.94 25.78
C VAL A 29 -21.26 -2.84 26.17
N ASN A 30 -20.55 -3.96 26.20
CA ASN A 30 -19.12 -4.03 26.47
C ASN A 30 -18.24 -3.63 25.27
N LEU A 31 -18.78 -3.66 24.05
CA LEU A 31 -18.06 -3.25 22.85
C LEU A 31 -18.02 -1.73 22.71
N ASN A 32 -16.96 -1.21 22.12
CA ASN A 32 -16.88 0.20 21.75
C ASN A 32 -17.78 0.52 20.54
N TYR A 33 -17.97 1.81 20.25
CA TYR A 33 -18.86 2.26 19.20
C TYR A 33 -18.50 1.70 17.80
N PHE A 34 -17.21 1.64 17.45
CA PHE A 34 -16.75 1.14 16.16
C PHE A 34 -16.91 -0.38 16.02
N GLU A 35 -16.68 -1.13 17.10
CA GLU A 35 -16.94 -2.58 17.13
C GLU A 35 -18.42 -2.89 16.92
N ARG A 36 -19.32 -2.07 17.48
CA ARG A 36 -20.77 -2.24 17.25
C ARG A 36 -21.16 -1.90 15.81
N LEU A 37 -20.61 -0.84 15.23
CA LEU A 37 -20.85 -0.51 13.81
C LEU A 37 -20.36 -1.62 12.89
N TRP A 38 -19.19 -2.19 13.21
CA TRP A 38 -18.61 -3.32 12.49
C TRP A 38 -19.48 -4.57 12.59
N ALA A 39 -19.87 -4.99 13.80
CA ALA A 39 -20.75 -6.13 13.98
C ALA A 39 -22.10 -5.92 13.27
N ALA A 40 -22.69 -4.72 13.37
CA ALA A 40 -23.92 -4.38 12.67
C ALA A 40 -23.78 -4.46 11.14
N TRP A 41 -22.62 -4.11 10.58
CA TRP A 41 -22.37 -4.23 9.14
C TRP A 41 -22.44 -5.67 8.65
N TYR A 42 -21.72 -6.59 9.30
CA TYR A 42 -21.75 -8.00 8.92
C TYR A 42 -23.14 -8.62 9.11
N MET A 43 -23.83 -8.27 10.20
CA MET A 43 -25.19 -8.73 10.45
C MET A 43 -26.22 -8.17 9.46
N TYR A 44 -26.09 -6.91 9.06
CA TYR A 44 -26.94 -6.28 8.05
C TYR A 44 -26.74 -6.89 6.66
N MET A 45 -25.49 -7.16 6.29
CA MET A 45 -25.15 -7.69 4.98
C MET A 45 -25.53 -9.17 4.81
N GLN A 46 -25.61 -9.95 5.89
CA GLN A 46 -25.95 -11.39 5.91
C GLN A 46 -25.08 -12.26 4.97
N ASN A 47 -23.94 -11.73 4.53
CA ASN A 47 -23.00 -12.39 3.64
C ASN A 47 -21.61 -11.78 3.88
N ASP A 48 -20.75 -12.50 4.57
CA ASP A 48 -19.47 -11.99 5.05
C ASP A 48 -18.50 -11.64 3.92
N THR A 49 -18.54 -12.41 2.83
CA THR A 49 -17.76 -12.13 1.61
C THR A 49 -18.21 -10.83 0.96
N LEU A 50 -19.52 -10.61 0.81
CA LEU A 50 -20.06 -9.36 0.26
C LEU A 50 -19.78 -8.17 1.18
N ALA A 51 -19.96 -8.36 2.50
CA ALA A 51 -19.70 -7.35 3.51
C ALA A 51 -18.24 -6.89 3.47
N THR A 52 -17.30 -7.84 3.41
CA THR A 52 -15.87 -7.55 3.33
C THR A 52 -15.49 -6.96 1.99
N GLY A 53 -15.97 -7.52 0.88
CA GLY A 53 -15.63 -7.08 -0.47
C GLY A 53 -16.04 -5.63 -0.72
N ILE A 54 -17.28 -5.27 -0.39
CA ILE A 54 -17.78 -3.89 -0.52
C ILE A 54 -16.99 -2.93 0.37
N MET A 55 -16.83 -3.28 1.65
CA MET A 55 -16.12 -2.41 2.60
C MET A 55 -14.66 -2.19 2.22
N SER A 56 -13.98 -3.27 1.79
CA SER A 56 -12.58 -3.22 1.36
C SER A 56 -12.40 -2.34 0.12
N PHE A 57 -13.24 -2.54 -0.91
CA PHE A 57 -13.14 -1.77 -2.15
C PHE A 57 -13.47 -0.30 -1.92
N VAL A 58 -14.55 0.02 -1.20
CA VAL A 58 -14.90 1.40 -0.86
C VAL A 58 -13.82 2.06 0.00
N MET A 59 -13.25 1.34 0.97
CA MET A 59 -12.15 1.85 1.79
C MET A 59 -10.92 2.18 0.94
N HIS A 60 -10.53 1.27 0.04
CA HIS A 60 -9.40 1.48 -0.86
C HIS A 60 -9.61 2.72 -1.73
N GLU A 61 -10.73 2.80 -2.44
CA GLU A 61 -11.06 3.92 -3.34
C GLU A 61 -11.06 5.27 -2.59
N LEU A 62 -11.73 5.33 -1.43
CA LEU A 62 -11.80 6.55 -0.63
C LEU A 62 -10.42 6.98 -0.11
N VAL A 63 -9.61 6.02 0.34
CA VAL A 63 -8.28 6.29 0.87
C VAL A 63 -7.32 6.69 -0.24
N TYR A 64 -7.30 5.95 -1.36
CA TYR A 64 -6.39 6.19 -2.47
C TYR A 64 -6.64 7.57 -3.10
N PHE A 65 -7.84 7.81 -3.61
CA PHE A 65 -8.17 9.08 -4.25
C PHE A 65 -8.19 10.22 -3.23
N GLY A 66 -8.70 9.98 -2.02
CA GLY A 66 -8.70 10.96 -0.93
C GLY A 66 -7.29 11.41 -0.54
N ARG A 67 -6.32 10.48 -0.45
CA ARG A 67 -4.93 10.80 -0.12
C ARG A 67 -4.21 11.53 -1.26
N CYS A 68 -4.62 11.33 -2.51
CA CYS A 68 -4.08 12.06 -3.66
C CYS A 68 -4.51 13.54 -3.69
N LEU A 69 -5.72 13.87 -3.22
CA LEU A 69 -6.30 15.23 -3.32
C LEU A 69 -5.43 16.34 -2.71
N PRO A 70 -4.85 16.21 -1.49
CA PRO A 70 -3.95 17.21 -0.95
C PRO A 70 -2.79 17.56 -1.89
N PHE A 71 -2.16 16.57 -2.54
CA PHE A 71 -1.04 16.80 -3.45
C PHE A 71 -1.46 17.53 -4.72
N ILE A 72 -2.65 17.20 -5.26
CA ILE A 72 -3.25 17.90 -6.41
C ILE A 72 -3.52 19.38 -6.08
N ILE A 73 -4.02 19.65 -4.87
CA ILE A 73 -4.27 21.02 -4.40
C ILE A 73 -2.94 21.77 -4.22
N MET A 74 -1.93 21.12 -3.62
CA MET A 74 -0.61 21.71 -3.39
C MET A 74 0.09 22.09 -4.71
N ASP A 75 -0.09 21.32 -5.79
CA ASP A 75 0.47 21.66 -7.11
C ASP A 75 -0.03 23.02 -7.63
N LYS A 76 -1.17 23.53 -7.13
CA LYS A 76 -1.76 24.83 -7.52
C LYS A 76 -1.39 25.98 -6.60
N ILE A 77 -0.73 25.73 -5.48
CA ILE A 77 -0.40 26.74 -4.46
C ILE A 77 1.11 27.02 -4.52
N PRO A 78 1.55 28.25 -4.89
CA PRO A 78 2.97 28.57 -5.07
C PRO A 78 3.86 28.28 -3.86
N TYR A 79 3.32 28.40 -2.63
CA TYR A 79 4.07 28.11 -1.40
C TYR A 79 4.65 26.69 -1.39
N PHE A 80 3.94 25.69 -1.89
CA PHE A 80 4.40 24.31 -1.81
C PHE A 80 5.44 23.95 -2.88
N GLN A 81 5.65 24.80 -3.89
CA GLN A 81 6.64 24.54 -4.95
C GLN A 81 8.07 24.43 -4.42
N GLN A 82 8.37 25.04 -3.28
CA GLN A 82 9.67 24.91 -2.61
C GLN A 82 9.98 23.47 -2.14
N TYR A 83 8.95 22.63 -1.96
CA TYR A 83 9.07 21.24 -1.52
C TYR A 83 8.92 20.25 -2.68
N LYS A 84 8.70 20.72 -3.91
CA LYS A 84 8.54 19.87 -5.09
C LYS A 84 9.92 19.43 -5.58
N ILE A 85 10.14 18.13 -5.74
CA ILE A 85 11.44 17.55 -6.11
C ILE A 85 11.82 17.95 -7.55
N GLN A 86 10.95 17.62 -8.51
CA GLN A 86 11.09 18.02 -9.92
C GLN A 86 10.19 19.23 -10.25
N SER A 87 10.52 20.41 -9.72
CA SER A 87 9.67 21.63 -9.81
C SER A 87 9.34 22.10 -11.23
N GLN A 88 10.08 21.63 -12.24
CA GLN A 88 9.87 21.98 -13.65
C GLN A 88 8.81 21.10 -14.35
N LYS A 89 8.36 20.02 -13.69
CA LYS A 89 7.42 19.04 -14.26
C LYS A 89 6.19 18.90 -13.36
N ILE A 90 5.25 19.83 -13.53
CA ILE A 90 3.96 19.80 -12.82
C ILE A 90 2.92 19.13 -13.73
N PRO A 91 2.22 18.08 -13.28
CA PRO A 91 1.21 17.42 -14.10
C PRO A 91 0.04 18.36 -14.40
N THR A 92 -0.39 18.35 -15.67
CA THR A 92 -1.59 19.06 -16.11
C THR A 92 -2.86 18.37 -15.58
N LEU A 93 -3.97 19.12 -15.52
CA LEU A 93 -5.27 18.53 -15.13
C LEU A 93 -5.70 17.39 -16.07
N LYS A 94 -5.33 17.49 -17.35
CA LYS A 94 -5.62 16.44 -18.33
C LYS A 94 -4.84 15.17 -18.01
N GLU A 95 -3.53 15.27 -17.75
CA GLU A 95 -2.72 14.10 -17.37
C GLU A 95 -3.20 13.46 -16.08
N GLN A 96 -3.60 14.27 -15.08
CA GLN A 96 -4.20 13.75 -13.85
C GLN A 96 -5.51 13.00 -14.14
N TRP A 97 -6.37 13.53 -15.02
CA TRP A 97 -7.61 12.85 -15.38
C TRP A 97 -7.39 11.57 -16.17
N ASP A 98 -6.53 11.61 -17.18
CA ASP A 98 -6.20 10.44 -17.99
C ASP A 98 -5.59 9.33 -17.10
N CYS A 99 -4.70 9.70 -16.18
CA CYS A 99 -4.13 8.79 -15.18
C CYS A 99 -5.23 8.20 -14.26
N ALA A 100 -6.04 9.05 -13.64
CA ALA A 100 -7.09 8.61 -12.72
C ALA A 100 -8.12 7.68 -13.38
N ALA A 101 -8.49 7.96 -14.65
CA ALA A 101 -9.43 7.12 -15.38
C ALA A 101 -8.87 5.71 -15.62
N ILE A 102 -7.59 5.61 -16.00
CA ILE A 102 -6.93 4.31 -16.22
C ILE A 102 -6.73 3.55 -14.90
N VAL A 103 -6.33 4.26 -13.83
CA VAL A 103 -6.21 3.70 -12.49
C VAL A 103 -7.56 3.12 -12.03
N LEU A 104 -8.65 3.87 -12.17
CA LEU A 104 -9.99 3.40 -11.82
C LEU A 104 -10.40 2.17 -12.62
N ILE A 105 -10.10 2.12 -13.92
CA ILE A 105 -10.33 0.91 -14.74
C ILE A 105 -9.52 -0.26 -14.18
N SER A 106 -8.25 -0.07 -13.82
CA SER A 106 -7.41 -1.11 -13.22
C SER A 106 -7.98 -1.59 -11.88
N HIS A 107 -8.48 -0.68 -11.04
CA HIS A 107 -9.07 -1.04 -9.76
C HIS A 107 -10.30 -1.95 -9.94
N PHE A 108 -11.19 -1.62 -10.88
CA PHE A 108 -12.36 -2.46 -11.15
C PHE A 108 -12.04 -3.78 -11.87
N THR A 109 -10.95 -3.86 -12.64
CA THR A 109 -10.68 -5.02 -13.51
C THR A 109 -9.60 -5.96 -12.98
N ALA A 110 -8.60 -5.47 -12.27
CA ALA A 110 -7.49 -6.24 -11.72
C ALA A 110 -7.58 -6.37 -10.19
N GLU A 111 -7.82 -5.27 -9.49
CA GLU A 111 -7.77 -5.24 -8.02
C GLU A 111 -9.05 -5.75 -7.36
N LEU A 112 -10.22 -5.35 -7.87
CA LEU A 112 -11.52 -5.77 -7.34
C LEU A 112 -11.65 -7.30 -7.26
N PRO A 113 -11.25 -8.10 -8.27
CA PRO A 113 -11.18 -9.55 -8.11
C PRO A 113 -10.32 -10.00 -6.92
N GLN A 114 -9.14 -9.43 -6.73
CA GLN A 114 -8.24 -9.78 -5.62
C GLN A 114 -8.87 -9.46 -4.26
N ILE A 115 -9.53 -8.31 -4.15
CA ILE A 115 -10.29 -7.91 -2.96
C ILE A 115 -11.46 -8.86 -2.72
N TRP A 116 -12.22 -9.21 -3.75
CA TRP A 116 -13.42 -10.03 -3.62
C TRP A 116 -13.12 -11.46 -3.17
N PHE A 117 -12.01 -12.03 -3.67
CA PHE A 117 -11.57 -13.37 -3.28
C PHE A 117 -10.77 -13.39 -1.97
N PHE A 118 -10.38 -12.24 -1.43
CA PHE A 118 -9.59 -12.19 -0.21
C PHE A 118 -10.31 -12.80 0.99
N HIS A 119 -11.56 -12.41 1.26
CA HIS A 119 -12.31 -12.88 2.44
C HIS A 119 -12.42 -14.42 2.54
N PRO A 120 -12.90 -15.16 1.51
CA PRO A 120 -13.00 -16.61 1.59
C PRO A 120 -11.63 -17.29 1.74
N ILE A 121 -10.57 -16.75 1.12
CA ILE A 121 -9.21 -17.29 1.27
C ILE A 121 -8.71 -17.02 2.69
N ALA A 122 -8.81 -15.80 3.18
CA ALA A 122 -8.33 -15.40 4.49
C ALA A 122 -9.03 -16.17 5.62
N THR A 123 -10.35 -16.32 5.54
CA THR A 123 -11.13 -17.09 6.53
C THR A 123 -10.86 -18.59 6.44
N TYR A 124 -10.57 -19.15 5.27
CA TYR A 124 -10.07 -20.52 5.13
C TYR A 124 -8.77 -20.74 5.91
N PHE A 125 -7.87 -19.75 5.93
CA PHE A 125 -6.65 -19.77 6.75
C PHE A 125 -6.87 -19.35 8.22
N GLY A 126 -8.12 -19.10 8.64
CA GLY A 126 -8.48 -18.80 10.03
C GLY A 126 -8.41 -17.32 10.40
N MET A 127 -8.48 -16.39 9.44
CA MET A 127 -8.54 -14.96 9.74
C MET A 127 -9.78 -14.64 10.56
N ASP A 128 -9.58 -13.95 11.68
CA ASP A 128 -10.69 -13.43 12.48
C ASP A 128 -11.18 -12.08 11.91
N TYR A 129 -12.48 -11.88 11.95
CA TYR A 129 -13.14 -10.63 11.54
C TYR A 129 -14.26 -10.25 12.51
N GLY A 130 -14.36 -10.95 13.66
CA GLY A 130 -15.35 -10.69 14.68
C GLY A 130 -15.02 -9.48 15.55
N VAL A 131 -15.57 -9.50 16.75
CA VAL A 131 -15.36 -8.50 17.81
C VAL A 131 -15.11 -9.22 19.13
N PRO A 132 -14.34 -8.65 20.08
CA PRO A 132 -13.71 -7.32 20.05
C PRO A 132 -12.48 -7.25 19.13
N PHE A 133 -12.07 -6.03 18.78
CA PHE A 133 -10.88 -5.81 17.96
C PHE A 133 -9.60 -6.15 18.74
N PRO A 134 -8.51 -6.50 18.04
CA PRO A 134 -7.22 -6.72 18.67
C PRO A 134 -6.70 -5.46 19.37
N SER A 135 -5.84 -5.65 20.38
CA SER A 135 -5.16 -4.53 21.03
C SER A 135 -4.27 -3.75 20.06
N LEU A 136 -4.13 -2.44 20.28
CA LEU A 136 -3.29 -1.57 19.44
C LEU A 136 -1.85 -2.07 19.33
N LEU A 137 -1.29 -2.61 20.42
CA LEU A 137 0.07 -3.15 20.42
C LEU A 137 0.19 -4.38 19.50
N LYS A 138 -0.79 -5.29 19.54
CA LYS A 138 -0.81 -6.47 18.66
C LYS A 138 -0.88 -6.04 17.20
N MET A 139 -1.78 -5.11 16.87
CA MET A 139 -1.89 -4.58 15.52
C MET A 139 -0.59 -3.91 15.08
N PHE A 140 0.03 -3.07 15.92
CA PHE A 140 1.28 -2.40 15.61
C PHE A 140 2.41 -3.38 15.27
N ILE A 141 2.57 -4.45 16.06
CA ILE A 141 3.58 -5.48 15.81
C ILE A 141 3.31 -6.19 14.48
N GLN A 142 2.07 -6.66 14.27
CA GLN A 142 1.69 -7.36 13.06
C GLN A 142 1.87 -6.48 11.81
N ILE A 143 1.40 -5.24 11.84
CA ILE A 143 1.57 -4.25 10.77
C ILE A 143 3.05 -4.00 10.48
N SER A 144 3.89 -3.87 11.51
CA SER A 144 5.33 -3.65 11.33
C SER A 144 5.98 -4.84 10.61
N ILE A 145 5.57 -6.07 10.93
CA ILE A 145 6.04 -7.28 10.23
C ILE A 145 5.54 -7.29 8.78
N LEU A 146 4.27 -6.93 8.54
CA LEU A 146 3.69 -6.85 7.19
C LEU A 146 4.42 -5.83 6.31
N PHE A 147 4.80 -4.67 6.85
CA PHE A 147 5.65 -3.69 6.16
C PHE A 147 6.97 -4.31 5.69
N VAL A 148 7.65 -5.08 6.53
CA VAL A 148 8.93 -5.73 6.17
C VAL A 148 8.72 -6.82 5.12
N MET A 149 7.68 -7.64 5.27
CA MET A 149 7.37 -8.73 4.34
C MET A 149 7.00 -8.22 2.95
N GLU A 150 6.10 -7.24 2.88
CA GLU A 150 5.67 -6.66 1.61
C GLU A 150 6.78 -5.83 0.96
N ASP A 151 7.57 -5.05 1.71
CA ASP A 151 8.72 -4.33 1.16
C ASP A 151 9.76 -5.29 0.56
N THR A 152 9.95 -6.45 1.20
CA THR A 152 10.81 -7.51 0.66
C THR A 152 10.25 -8.06 -0.66
N TRP A 153 8.98 -8.43 -0.72
CA TRP A 153 8.34 -8.87 -1.95
C TRP A 153 8.47 -7.82 -3.05
N HIS A 154 8.12 -6.58 -2.72
CA HIS A 154 8.13 -5.44 -3.62
C HIS A 154 9.52 -5.22 -4.18
N TYR A 155 10.57 -5.11 -3.35
CA TYR A 155 11.93 -4.85 -3.82
C TYR A 155 12.39 -5.88 -4.87
N TRP A 156 12.25 -7.17 -4.58
CA TRP A 156 12.73 -8.22 -5.47
C TRP A 156 11.93 -8.27 -6.77
N PHE A 157 10.61 -8.14 -6.67
CA PHE A 157 9.75 -8.17 -7.83
C PHE A 157 9.92 -6.92 -8.70
N HIS A 158 9.96 -5.75 -8.09
CA HIS A 158 10.20 -4.48 -8.76
C HIS A 158 11.56 -4.48 -9.47
N ARG A 159 12.63 -4.93 -8.80
CA ARG A 159 13.93 -5.11 -9.46
C ARG A 159 13.87 -6.07 -10.64
N ALA A 160 13.13 -7.17 -10.53
CA ALA A 160 12.93 -8.12 -11.63
C ALA A 160 12.14 -7.49 -12.79
N LEU A 161 11.15 -6.66 -12.51
CA LEU A 161 10.39 -5.91 -13.52
C LEU A 161 11.26 -4.95 -14.33
N HIS A 162 12.40 -4.50 -13.81
CA HIS A 162 13.38 -3.72 -14.57
C HIS A 162 14.27 -4.56 -15.50
N TYR A 163 14.07 -5.88 -15.57
CA TYR A 163 14.69 -6.71 -16.59
C TYR A 163 14.06 -6.41 -17.97
N GLY A 164 14.90 -6.16 -18.99
CA GLY A 164 14.51 -5.56 -20.26
C GLY A 164 13.18 -6.03 -20.90
N PRO A 165 12.91 -7.35 -21.02
CA PRO A 165 11.61 -7.85 -21.50
C PRO A 165 10.43 -7.53 -20.58
N LEU A 166 10.58 -7.75 -19.28
CA LEU A 166 9.53 -7.46 -18.29
C LEU A 166 9.27 -5.96 -18.19
N TYR A 167 10.31 -5.14 -18.27
CA TYR A 167 10.17 -3.69 -18.27
C TYR A 167 9.30 -3.25 -19.44
N LYS A 168 9.66 -3.67 -20.66
CA LYS A 168 8.93 -3.27 -21.87
C LYS A 168 7.48 -3.73 -21.88
N ALA A 169 7.19 -4.92 -21.33
CA ALA A 169 5.87 -5.54 -21.40
C ALA A 169 4.95 -5.15 -20.23
N ILE A 170 5.50 -4.92 -19.04
CA ILE A 170 4.74 -4.82 -17.79
C ILE A 170 4.97 -3.45 -17.13
N HIS A 171 6.24 -3.09 -16.88
CA HIS A 171 6.58 -1.97 -15.99
C HIS A 171 6.76 -0.61 -16.66
N LYS A 172 6.91 -0.59 -17.99
CA LYS A 172 7.06 0.66 -18.77
C LYS A 172 5.87 1.60 -18.59
N MET A 173 4.67 1.05 -18.39
CA MET A 173 3.46 1.85 -18.15
C MET A 173 3.57 2.63 -16.85
N HIS A 174 4.06 2.01 -15.77
CA HIS A 174 4.29 2.67 -14.49
C HIS A 174 5.29 3.83 -14.60
N HIS A 175 6.31 3.62 -15.42
CA HIS A 175 7.34 4.61 -15.74
C HIS A 175 6.92 5.68 -16.78
N THR A 176 5.63 5.79 -17.11
CA THR A 176 5.14 6.82 -18.05
C THR A 176 5.49 8.23 -17.57
N TYR A 177 5.40 8.48 -16.27
CA TYR A 177 5.70 9.77 -15.66
C TYR A 177 7.08 9.76 -15.01
N SER A 178 8.05 10.41 -15.65
CA SER A 178 9.41 10.57 -15.10
C SER A 178 9.48 11.48 -13.87
N ALA A 179 8.46 12.32 -13.66
CA ALA A 179 8.18 13.00 -12.41
C ALA A 179 6.82 12.48 -11.93
N PRO A 180 6.80 11.52 -10.99
CA PRO A 180 5.55 10.94 -10.54
C PRO A 180 4.73 11.97 -9.74
N PHE A 181 3.44 11.69 -9.63
CA PHE A 181 2.50 12.39 -8.77
C PHE A 181 1.59 11.34 -8.11
N GLY A 182 0.90 11.71 -7.02
CA GLY A 182 0.21 10.73 -6.16
C GLY A 182 -0.70 9.73 -6.89
N LEU A 183 -1.47 10.18 -7.88
CA LEU A 183 -2.35 9.31 -8.68
C LEU A 183 -1.60 8.28 -9.54
N ALA A 184 -0.33 8.52 -9.85
CA ALA A 184 0.49 7.59 -10.63
C ALA A 184 1.00 6.40 -9.80
N ALA A 185 0.77 6.39 -8.47
CA ALA A 185 1.22 5.32 -7.58
C ALA A 185 0.70 3.94 -7.99
N GLU A 186 -0.55 3.86 -8.45
CA GLU A 186 -1.18 2.62 -8.94
C GLU A 186 -1.45 2.67 -10.45
N TYR A 187 -0.86 3.64 -11.16
CA TYR A 187 -0.89 3.68 -12.62
C TYR A 187 0.10 2.64 -13.17
N ALA A 188 -0.37 1.42 -13.36
CA ALA A 188 0.46 0.30 -13.79
C ALA A 188 -0.30 -0.60 -14.76
N SER A 189 0.42 -1.54 -15.41
CA SER A 189 -0.25 -2.53 -16.24
C SER A 189 -1.07 -3.50 -15.36
N PRO A 190 -2.16 -4.10 -15.86
CA PRO A 190 -2.98 -5.02 -15.05
C PRO A 190 -2.17 -6.18 -14.44
N ILE A 191 -1.18 -6.69 -15.18
CA ILE A 191 -0.29 -7.76 -14.70
C ILE A 191 0.58 -7.29 -13.55
N GLU A 192 1.11 -6.06 -13.64
CA GLU A 192 1.87 -5.46 -12.55
C GLU A 192 1.01 -5.24 -11.31
N THR A 193 -0.19 -4.67 -11.46
CA THR A 193 -1.16 -4.49 -10.37
C THR A 193 -1.43 -5.82 -9.68
N MET A 194 -1.69 -6.89 -10.43
CA MET A 194 -1.90 -8.22 -9.85
C MET A 194 -0.68 -8.75 -9.10
N LEU A 195 0.53 -8.60 -9.65
CA LEU A 195 1.76 -9.11 -9.05
C LEU A 195 2.20 -8.36 -7.80
N LEU A 196 2.04 -7.03 -7.78
CA LEU A 196 2.27 -6.22 -6.59
C LEU A 196 1.18 -6.47 -5.54
N GLY A 197 -0.09 -6.57 -5.97
CA GLY A 197 -1.22 -6.92 -5.10
C GLY A 197 -1.06 -8.29 -4.42
N MET A 198 -0.40 -9.26 -5.08
CA MET A 198 -0.02 -10.53 -4.44
C MET A 198 0.94 -10.35 -3.26
N GLY A 199 1.79 -9.33 -3.26
CA GLY A 199 2.62 -8.99 -2.09
C GLY A 199 1.79 -8.43 -0.94
N VAL A 200 0.89 -7.50 -1.25
CA VAL A 200 0.02 -6.81 -0.27
C VAL A 200 -0.94 -7.77 0.41
N VAL A 201 -1.57 -8.66 -0.37
CA VAL A 201 -2.55 -9.65 0.12
C VAL A 201 -1.87 -10.93 0.60
N GLY A 202 -0.82 -11.39 -0.09
CA GLY A 202 -0.12 -12.63 0.23
C GLY A 202 0.70 -12.56 1.51
N SER A 203 1.35 -11.42 1.81
CA SER A 203 2.15 -11.28 3.05
C SER A 203 1.29 -11.52 4.32
N PRO A 204 0.08 -10.95 4.43
CA PRO A 204 -0.90 -11.30 5.46
C PRO A 204 -1.28 -12.77 5.53
N ILE A 205 -1.56 -13.41 4.40
CA ILE A 205 -1.94 -14.83 4.37
C ILE A 205 -0.77 -15.69 4.86
N ILE A 206 0.46 -15.36 4.47
CA ILE A 206 1.66 -16.02 4.97
C ILE A 206 1.79 -15.81 6.48
N LEU A 207 1.69 -14.57 6.98
CA LEU A 207 1.77 -14.28 8.41
C LEU A 207 0.70 -15.05 9.19
N LEU A 208 -0.54 -15.05 8.70
CA LEU A 208 -1.66 -15.79 9.28
C LEU A 208 -1.39 -17.30 9.28
N SER A 209 -0.94 -17.88 8.17
CA SER A 209 -0.65 -19.32 8.10
C SER A 209 0.45 -19.77 9.08
N VAL A 210 1.40 -18.89 9.41
CA VAL A 210 2.49 -19.18 10.35
C VAL A 210 2.05 -18.98 11.80
N THR A 211 1.27 -17.93 12.07
CA THR A 211 0.92 -17.51 13.44
C THR A 211 -0.42 -18.06 13.93
N GLY A 212 -1.31 -18.43 13.01
CA GLY A 212 -2.72 -18.72 13.27
C GLY A 212 -3.52 -17.52 13.78
N ASP A 213 -2.97 -16.31 13.70
CA ASP A 213 -3.53 -15.15 14.40
C ASP A 213 -3.36 -13.86 13.59
N LEU A 214 -4.42 -13.46 12.89
CA LEU A 214 -4.53 -12.16 12.22
C LEU A 214 -6.00 -11.74 12.14
N HIS A 215 -6.26 -10.45 12.33
CA HIS A 215 -7.61 -9.90 12.31
C HIS A 215 -7.82 -8.97 11.11
N LEU A 216 -9.02 -8.98 10.53
CA LEU A 216 -9.35 -8.18 9.34
C LEU A 216 -9.25 -6.65 9.57
N VAL A 217 -9.54 -6.16 10.78
CA VAL A 217 -9.28 -4.75 11.11
C VAL A 217 -7.80 -4.41 11.08
N THR A 218 -6.91 -5.31 11.54
CA THR A 218 -5.46 -5.11 11.42
C THR A 218 -5.04 -5.02 9.96
N MET A 219 -5.67 -5.84 9.11
CA MET A 219 -5.50 -5.81 7.66
C MET A 219 -5.93 -4.47 7.03
N TYR A 220 -7.06 -3.90 7.44
CA TYR A 220 -7.48 -2.60 6.93
C TYR A 220 -6.53 -1.48 7.34
N VAL A 221 -6.09 -1.46 8.60
CA VAL A 221 -5.11 -0.46 9.05
C VAL A 221 -3.79 -0.63 8.29
N TRP A 222 -3.33 -1.87 8.07
CA TRP A 222 -2.18 -2.17 7.22
C TRP A 222 -2.33 -1.60 5.79
N ILE A 223 -3.43 -1.91 5.10
CA ILE A 223 -3.68 -1.46 3.73
C ILE A 223 -3.73 0.07 3.67
N ILE A 224 -4.40 0.73 4.63
CA ILE A 224 -4.45 2.20 4.70
C ILE A 224 -3.04 2.79 4.80
N LEU A 225 -2.22 2.27 5.73
CA LEU A 225 -0.85 2.76 5.90
C LEU A 225 0.00 2.49 4.65
N ARG A 226 -0.22 1.36 3.98
CA ARG A 226 0.48 0.99 2.75
C ARG A 226 0.11 1.92 1.59
N LEU A 227 -1.16 2.26 1.41
CA LEU A 227 -1.65 3.22 0.41
C LEU A 227 -1.07 4.61 0.67
N PHE A 228 -1.09 5.06 1.93
CA PHE A 228 -0.46 6.32 2.32
C PHE A 228 1.03 6.32 1.95
N GLN A 229 1.76 5.24 2.24
CA GLN A 229 3.17 5.14 1.88
C GLN A 229 3.39 5.20 0.37
N ALA A 230 2.62 4.43 -0.42
CA ALA A 230 2.75 4.38 -1.87
C ALA A 230 2.52 5.77 -2.49
N ILE A 231 1.43 6.42 -2.11
CA ILE A 231 1.05 7.74 -2.64
C ILE A 231 2.06 8.80 -2.21
N ASP A 232 2.53 8.75 -0.96
CA ASP A 232 3.55 9.68 -0.49
C ASP A 232 4.87 9.51 -1.26
N ALA A 233 5.30 8.27 -1.53
CA ALA A 233 6.49 7.99 -2.33
C ALA A 233 6.37 8.48 -3.78
N HIS A 234 5.17 8.54 -4.34
CA HIS A 234 4.92 9.05 -5.69
C HIS A 234 4.52 10.51 -5.75
N SER A 235 4.30 11.17 -4.60
CA SER A 235 3.72 12.51 -4.55
C SER A 235 4.54 13.59 -5.27
N GLY A 236 5.85 13.36 -5.43
CA GLY A 236 6.81 14.33 -5.94
C GLY A 236 7.11 15.45 -4.94
N TYR A 237 6.72 15.28 -3.67
CA TYR A 237 6.92 16.25 -2.59
C TYR A 237 7.80 15.68 -1.48
N ASP A 238 8.79 16.48 -1.07
CA ASP A 238 9.63 16.19 0.08
C ASP A 238 9.57 17.34 1.10
N PHE A 239 8.73 17.14 2.12
CA PHE A 239 8.54 18.10 3.20
C PHE A 239 9.57 17.92 4.31
N PRO A 240 9.85 18.97 5.11
CA PRO A 240 10.72 18.85 6.28
C PRO A 240 10.28 17.79 7.32
N TRP A 241 8.99 17.42 7.31
CA TRP A 241 8.39 16.39 8.17
C TRP A 241 8.12 15.07 7.45
N SER A 242 8.56 14.91 6.18
CA SER A 242 8.52 13.61 5.50
C SER A 242 9.22 12.55 6.34
N LEU A 243 8.67 11.32 6.35
CA LEU A 243 9.18 10.23 7.20
C LEU A 243 10.67 9.93 6.99
N ARG A 244 11.24 10.18 5.80
CA ARG A 244 12.69 10.02 5.56
C ARG A 244 13.58 10.88 6.47
N HIS A 245 13.07 12.03 6.93
CA HIS A 245 13.79 12.92 7.84
C HIS A 245 13.69 12.48 9.31
N ILE A 246 12.78 11.55 9.61
CA ILE A 246 12.52 11.02 10.96
C ILE A 246 13.11 9.61 11.10
N LEU A 247 12.93 8.77 10.06
CA LEU A 247 13.40 7.41 9.94
C LEU A 247 14.44 7.34 8.81
N PRO A 248 15.75 7.30 9.12
CA PRO A 248 16.81 7.47 8.11
C PRO A 248 16.89 6.35 7.07
N PHE A 249 16.27 5.20 7.35
CA PHE A 249 16.17 4.07 6.43
C PHE A 249 14.87 4.07 5.61
N TRP A 250 14.01 5.08 5.76
CA TRP A 250 12.76 5.18 5.00
C TRP A 250 13.00 5.67 3.57
N ALA A 251 12.43 4.95 2.61
CA ALA A 251 12.39 5.35 1.20
C ALA A 251 11.23 6.35 1.03
N GLY A 252 11.57 7.63 0.99
CA GLY A 252 10.62 8.72 0.76
C GLY A 252 10.41 9.02 -0.72
N ALA A 253 9.67 10.09 -0.99
CA ALA A 253 9.43 10.57 -2.34
C ALA A 253 10.71 10.85 -3.11
N ASP A 254 11.76 11.36 -2.45
CA ASP A 254 13.07 11.61 -3.05
C ASP A 254 13.71 10.35 -3.66
N HIS A 255 13.58 9.20 -2.99
CA HIS A 255 14.15 7.93 -3.42
C HIS A 255 13.46 7.43 -4.68
N HIS A 256 12.12 7.46 -4.67
CA HIS A 256 11.30 6.93 -5.74
C HIS A 256 11.15 7.89 -6.93
N ASP A 257 11.14 9.20 -6.69
CA ASP A 257 11.19 10.21 -7.76
C ASP A 257 12.49 10.08 -8.58
N MET A 258 13.64 9.89 -7.91
CA MET A 258 14.92 9.58 -8.59
C MET A 258 14.85 8.26 -9.38
N HIS A 259 14.12 7.26 -8.87
CA HIS A 259 13.89 6.01 -9.57
C HIS A 259 13.15 6.24 -10.91
N HIS A 260 12.03 6.98 -10.88
CA HIS A 260 11.28 7.37 -12.08
C HIS A 260 12.06 8.26 -13.03
N GLU A 261 12.95 9.11 -12.51
CA GLU A 261 13.77 10.00 -13.34
C GLU A 261 14.86 9.24 -14.12
N LYS A 262 15.48 8.24 -13.47
CA LYS A 262 16.64 7.52 -14.02
C LYS A 262 16.32 6.14 -14.59
N PHE A 263 15.17 5.57 -14.26
CA PHE A 263 14.75 4.21 -14.65
C PHE A 263 15.71 3.10 -14.21
N ILE A 264 16.55 3.36 -13.20
CA ILE A 264 17.55 2.40 -12.71
C ILE A 264 17.90 2.66 -11.25
N GLY A 265 18.01 1.58 -10.47
CA GLY A 265 18.29 1.63 -9.03
C GLY A 265 17.11 2.10 -8.19
N ASN A 266 17.26 2.22 -6.88
CA ASN A 266 16.19 2.67 -5.96
C ASN A 266 14.90 1.84 -6.08
N TYR A 267 15.01 0.51 -6.02
CA TYR A 267 13.88 -0.41 -6.23
C TYR A 267 13.01 -0.61 -4.99
N SER A 268 13.48 -0.20 -3.81
CA SER A 268 12.76 -0.41 -2.55
C SER A 268 11.53 0.50 -2.48
N SER A 269 10.47 0.01 -1.83
CA SER A 269 9.22 0.78 -1.70
C SER A 269 9.20 1.61 -0.43
N SER A 270 9.34 0.98 0.73
CA SER A 270 9.22 1.61 2.05
C SER A 270 10.58 1.79 2.73
N PHE A 271 11.51 0.86 2.56
CA PHE A 271 12.77 0.87 3.30
C PHE A 271 13.99 0.75 2.37
N ARG A 272 14.96 1.65 2.51
CA ARG A 272 16.16 1.72 1.66
C ARG A 272 17.14 0.56 1.87
N TRP A 273 16.91 -0.33 2.83
CA TRP A 273 17.89 -1.35 3.21
C TRP A 273 18.26 -2.29 2.08
N TRP A 274 17.32 -2.63 1.20
CA TRP A 274 17.57 -3.61 0.15
C TRP A 274 18.45 -2.99 -0.92
N ASP A 275 18.16 -1.74 -1.28
CA ASP A 275 19.02 -0.96 -2.17
C ASP A 275 20.42 -0.74 -1.58
N PHE A 276 20.50 -0.49 -0.28
CA PHE A 276 21.77 -0.34 0.41
C PHE A 276 22.60 -1.63 0.41
N PHE A 277 22.01 -2.76 0.84
CA PHE A 277 22.71 -4.04 0.96
C PHE A 277 23.15 -4.60 -0.40
N LEU A 278 22.37 -4.35 -1.46
CA LEU A 278 22.63 -4.86 -2.81
C LEU A 278 23.31 -3.83 -3.72
N ASP A 279 23.67 -2.66 -3.18
CA ASP A 279 24.34 -1.55 -3.86
C ASP A 279 23.58 -1.07 -5.12
N THR A 280 22.25 -1.07 -5.04
CA THR A 280 21.34 -0.63 -6.12
C THR A 280 20.80 0.78 -5.92
N GLU A 281 21.28 1.55 -4.94
CA GLU A 281 20.91 2.96 -4.84
C GLU A 281 21.33 3.76 -6.09
N ALA A 282 20.42 4.59 -6.61
CA ALA A 282 20.62 5.47 -7.74
C ALA A 282 21.11 6.86 -7.31
N GLY A 283 21.54 7.66 -8.28
CA GLY A 283 21.88 9.06 -8.08
C GLY A 283 23.39 9.36 -7.97
N PRO A 284 23.76 10.66 -7.92
CA PRO A 284 25.14 11.11 -8.04
C PRO A 284 26.06 10.60 -6.92
N GLU A 285 25.56 10.58 -5.69
CA GLU A 285 26.32 10.16 -4.51
C GLU A 285 26.64 8.67 -4.54
N ALA A 286 25.63 7.83 -4.82
CA ALA A 286 25.81 6.39 -4.97
C ALA A 286 26.79 6.06 -6.12
N ASN A 287 26.66 6.75 -7.26
CA ASN A 287 27.57 6.61 -8.39
C ASN A 287 29.01 7.00 -8.05
N LYS A 288 29.21 8.12 -7.33
CA LYS A 288 30.53 8.55 -6.85
C LYS A 288 31.14 7.49 -5.92
N LYS A 289 30.38 7.01 -4.93
CA LYS A 289 30.82 6.00 -3.96
C LYS A 289 31.19 4.67 -4.65
N ARG A 290 30.44 4.24 -5.67
CA ARG A 290 30.79 3.05 -6.48
C ARG A 290 32.07 3.27 -7.28
N ARG A 291 32.24 4.44 -7.90
CA ARG A 291 33.45 4.79 -8.65
C ARG A 291 34.70 4.81 -7.76
N GLU A 292 34.61 5.41 -6.57
CA GLU A 292 35.70 5.47 -5.61
C GLU A 292 36.11 4.08 -5.10
N ARG A 293 35.14 3.23 -4.76
CA ARG A 293 35.38 1.82 -4.39
C ARG A 293 36.12 1.06 -5.51
N LYS A 294 35.68 1.22 -6.76
CA LYS A 294 36.32 0.59 -7.93
C LYS A 294 37.75 1.09 -8.15
N LEU A 295 37.99 2.41 -8.03
CA LEU A 295 39.32 2.98 -8.14
C LEU A 295 40.26 2.49 -7.03
N GLN A 296 39.75 2.38 -5.79
CA GLN A 296 40.52 1.86 -4.67
C GLN A 296 40.89 0.37 -4.87
N ALA A 297 39.95 -0.44 -5.34
CA ALA A 297 40.20 -1.85 -5.66
C ALA A 297 41.31 -2.00 -6.73
N ILE A 298 41.25 -1.19 -7.79
CA ILE A 298 42.31 -1.17 -8.84
C ILE A 298 43.66 -0.74 -8.26
N LYS A 299 43.70 0.27 -7.38
CA LYS A 299 44.93 0.70 -6.72
C LYS A 299 45.53 -0.40 -5.83
N ASN A 300 44.70 -1.12 -5.09
CA ASN A 300 45.15 -2.22 -4.23
C ASN A 300 45.71 -3.38 -5.06
N ALA A 301 45.00 -3.80 -6.12
CA ALA A 301 45.47 -4.85 -7.02
C ALA A 301 46.81 -4.50 -7.72
N LYS A 302 47.10 -3.21 -7.94
CA LYS A 302 48.39 -2.74 -8.48
C LYS A 302 49.52 -2.70 -7.45
N LYS A 303 49.21 -2.72 -6.15
CA LYS A 303 50.22 -2.78 -5.08
C LYS A 303 50.60 -4.22 -4.73
N GLU A 304 49.73 -5.17 -5.05
CA GLU A 304 49.91 -6.61 -4.81
C GLU A 304 50.61 -7.33 -5.98
N ASN A 305 50.74 -6.67 -7.14
CA ASN A 305 51.53 -7.11 -8.29
C ASN A 305 52.84 -6.33 -8.37
#